data_AF-A0A0S7EJH6-F1
#
_entry.id   AF-A0A0S7EJH6-F1
#
_cell.length_a   1.000
_cell.length_b   1.000
_cell.length_c   1.000
_cell.angle_alpha   90.00
_cell.angle_beta   90.00
_cell.angle_gamma   90.00
#
_symmetry.space_group_name_H-M   'P 1'
#
loop_
_entity.id
_entity.type
_entity.pdbx_description
1 polymer ?
#
loop_
_entity_poly.entity_id
_entity_poly.type
_entity_poly.pdbx_seq_one_letter_code
_entity_poly.pdbx_strand_id
1 'polypeptide(L)'
;DGCWGPGPDMCFACRDYSRSGSCVDFCNILEGEPREAVMNKTCIECDPECLRMNGTATCQAPGPGNCTKCANFQDGLYCVSRCPQGVPGEGDTLVWKYVDEKRMCQLCHKNCTKGCVGPGPEGCQGERPSGLSIIAAGVVGGLLAVLIAGLSVFVLLRRRHIKRKRTMRRLLQERELVEPLTPSGQAPNQALLRILKEPEFKKIKVLGSGAFGTVYKGLWVPEGEDVKIPVAIKVLREATSPKANQEILDEAYVMASVEHPHVCRLLGICLTSTVQLITQLMPYGCLLDYVKEKKDNIGSQHLLNWCVQIAKGMNYLEERHLVHRDLAARNVLVKTPHHVKITDFGLAKLLNADEKEYHADGGKVPIKWMALESIMNRTYTHQSDVWSYGKTNALY
;
A
#
# COMPACT_ATOMS: atom_id res chain seq x y z
N ASP A 1 -2.86 -60.98 -85.96
CA ASP A 1 -1.53 -60.57 -85.48
C ASP A 1 -1.03 -61.59 -84.46
N GLY A 2 0.14 -62.19 -84.71
CA GLY A 2 0.64 -63.36 -83.98
C GLY A 2 1.29 -63.05 -82.62
N CYS A 3 1.86 -64.07 -81.98
CA CYS A 3 2.67 -63.94 -80.76
C CYS A 3 4.15 -64.12 -81.08
N TRP A 4 5.05 -63.44 -80.36
CA TRP A 4 6.50 -63.56 -80.52
C TRP A 4 7.14 -64.49 -79.48
N GLY A 5 6.35 -65.00 -78.52
CA GLY A 5 6.78 -65.97 -77.53
C GLY A 5 5.62 -66.76 -76.92
N PRO A 6 5.92 -67.76 -76.09
CA PRO A 6 4.90 -68.66 -75.51
C PRO A 6 4.19 -68.09 -74.27
N GLY A 7 4.70 -66.99 -73.69
CA GLY A 7 4.13 -66.35 -72.50
C GLY A 7 2.85 -65.56 -72.79
N PRO A 8 1.96 -65.39 -71.80
CA PRO A 8 0.69 -64.66 -71.96
C PRO A 8 0.88 -63.17 -72.26
N ASP A 9 2.05 -62.60 -71.98
CA ASP A 9 2.47 -61.23 -72.25
C ASP A 9 3.25 -61.07 -73.57
N MET A 10 3.46 -62.15 -74.33
CA MET A 10 4.32 -62.18 -75.52
C MET A 10 3.53 -62.16 -76.84
N CYS A 11 2.48 -61.34 -76.92
CA CYS A 11 1.60 -61.24 -78.07
C CYS A 11 1.35 -59.77 -78.48
N PHE A 12 1.23 -59.50 -79.79
CA PHE A 12 0.93 -58.14 -80.28
C PHE A 12 -0.50 -57.70 -79.94
N ALA A 13 -1.43 -58.65 -79.80
CA ALA A 13 -2.81 -58.42 -79.38
C ALA A 13 -3.37 -59.67 -78.70
N CYS A 14 -4.18 -59.48 -77.66
CA CYS A 14 -4.85 -60.59 -76.99
C CYS A 14 -6.07 -61.07 -77.77
N ARG A 15 -6.29 -62.39 -77.76
CA ARG A 15 -7.47 -63.02 -78.39
C ARG A 15 -8.76 -62.52 -77.73
N ASP A 16 -8.82 -62.70 -76.42
CA ASP A 16 -10.00 -62.43 -75.59
C ASP A 16 -9.84 -61.08 -74.86
N TYR A 17 -9.08 -61.05 -73.76
CA TYR A 17 -8.85 -59.82 -72.99
C TYR A 17 -7.38 -59.60 -72.62
N SER A 18 -7.01 -58.35 -72.35
CA SER A 18 -5.73 -57.95 -71.77
C SER A 18 -5.92 -57.49 -70.33
N ARG A 19 -5.14 -58.02 -69.40
CA ARG A 19 -5.04 -57.56 -68.01
C ARG A 19 -3.61 -57.08 -67.79
N SER A 20 -3.43 -55.76 -67.63
CA SER A 20 -2.12 -55.13 -67.40
C SER A 20 -1.02 -55.57 -68.38
N GLY A 21 -1.37 -55.81 -69.64
CA GLY A 21 -0.44 -56.25 -70.69
C GLY A 21 -0.33 -57.76 -70.90
N SER A 22 -0.93 -58.57 -70.04
CA SER A 22 -0.98 -60.03 -70.18
C SER A 22 -2.35 -60.50 -70.70
N CYS A 23 -2.36 -61.42 -71.66
CA CYS A 23 -3.59 -61.97 -72.21
C CYS A 23 -4.26 -62.95 -71.24
N VAL A 24 -5.56 -62.77 -71.02
CA VAL A 24 -6.40 -63.59 -70.14
C VAL A 24 -7.69 -64.00 -70.85
N ASP A 25 -8.24 -65.16 -70.51
CA ASP A 25 -9.45 -65.69 -71.13
C ASP A 25 -10.73 -64.95 -70.68
N PHE A 26 -10.75 -64.42 -69.45
CA PHE A 26 -11.89 -63.69 -68.90
C PHE A 26 -11.46 -62.61 -67.88
N CYS A 27 -12.29 -61.57 -67.74
CA CYS A 27 -12.18 -60.57 -66.66
C CYS A 27 -13.11 -60.93 -65.48
N ASN A 28 -12.75 -60.52 -64.27
CA ASN A 28 -13.48 -60.77 -63.02
C ASN A 28 -14.71 -59.84 -62.87
N ILE A 29 -15.70 -59.97 -63.75
CA ILE A 29 -16.86 -59.08 -63.81
C ILE A 29 -17.88 -59.43 -62.71
N LEU A 30 -18.28 -60.71 -62.65
CA LEU A 30 -19.36 -61.20 -61.77
C LEU A 30 -18.85 -61.85 -60.50
N GLU A 31 -17.63 -62.39 -60.52
CA GLU A 31 -16.94 -63.07 -59.43
C GLU A 31 -15.41 -62.89 -59.59
N GLY A 32 -14.63 -63.09 -58.51
CA GLY A 32 -13.17 -62.93 -58.49
C GLY A 32 -12.67 -61.64 -57.83
N GLU A 33 -11.35 -61.57 -57.64
CA GLU A 33 -10.63 -60.46 -57.02
C GLU A 33 -9.36 -60.15 -57.84
N PRO A 34 -9.08 -58.88 -58.21
CA PRO A 34 -9.95 -57.71 -58.02
C PRO A 34 -11.20 -57.76 -58.91
N ARG A 35 -12.18 -56.90 -58.64
CA ARG A 35 -13.39 -56.75 -59.47
C ARG A 35 -13.09 -55.87 -60.68
N GLU A 36 -13.50 -56.32 -61.86
CA GLU A 36 -13.10 -55.70 -63.13
C GLU A 36 -14.30 -55.35 -64.02
N ALA A 37 -14.16 -54.29 -64.80
CA ALA A 37 -14.99 -53.96 -65.95
C ALA A 37 -14.20 -54.15 -67.25
N VAL A 38 -14.90 -54.38 -68.35
CA VAL A 38 -14.28 -54.54 -69.68
C VAL A 38 -14.37 -53.23 -70.43
N MET A 39 -13.23 -52.69 -70.85
CA MET A 39 -13.16 -51.56 -71.77
C MET A 39 -12.16 -51.83 -72.87
N ASN A 40 -12.59 -51.76 -74.13
CA ASN A 40 -11.72 -52.00 -75.30
C ASN A 40 -10.89 -53.29 -75.19
N LYS A 41 -11.54 -54.43 -74.87
CA LYS A 41 -10.91 -55.74 -74.60
C LYS A 41 -9.85 -55.73 -73.48
N THR A 42 -9.87 -54.74 -72.60
CA THR A 42 -8.96 -54.65 -71.46
C THR A 42 -9.76 -54.81 -70.17
N CYS A 43 -9.27 -55.66 -69.27
CA CYS A 43 -9.81 -55.78 -67.91
C CYS A 43 -9.29 -54.60 -67.08
N ILE A 44 -10.19 -53.77 -66.56
CA ILE A 44 -9.86 -52.61 -65.73
C ILE A 44 -10.52 -52.76 -64.36
N GLU A 45 -9.76 -52.56 -63.29
CA GLU A 45 -10.25 -52.66 -61.92
C GLU A 45 -11.31 -51.58 -61.60
N CYS A 46 -12.36 -52.00 -60.90
CA CYS A 46 -13.40 -51.12 -60.38
C CYS A 46 -12.87 -50.23 -59.25
N ASP A 47 -13.52 -49.09 -59.01
CA ASP A 47 -13.15 -48.21 -57.91
C ASP A 47 -13.34 -48.91 -56.54
N PRO A 48 -12.42 -48.73 -55.57
CA PRO A 48 -12.54 -49.30 -54.23
C PRO A 48 -13.83 -48.93 -53.49
N GLU A 49 -14.46 -47.80 -53.83
CA GLU A 49 -15.73 -47.36 -53.23
C GLU A 49 -16.97 -48.04 -53.85
N CYS A 50 -16.81 -48.89 -54.87
CA CYS A 50 -17.90 -49.71 -55.40
C CYS A 50 -18.17 -50.92 -54.49
N LEU A 51 -19.45 -51.15 -54.13
CA LEU A 51 -19.86 -52.30 -53.35
C LEU A 51 -19.69 -53.58 -54.17
N ARG A 52 -18.87 -54.50 -53.67
CA ARG A 52 -18.66 -55.82 -54.29
C ARG A 52 -19.93 -56.67 -54.19
N MET A 53 -20.40 -57.16 -55.31
CA MET A 53 -21.62 -57.98 -55.40
C MET A 53 -21.33 -59.23 -56.24
N ASN A 54 -21.67 -60.42 -55.71
CA ASN A 54 -21.56 -61.67 -56.47
C ASN A 54 -22.76 -61.81 -57.42
N GLY A 55 -22.50 -62.25 -58.66
CA GLY A 55 -23.55 -62.43 -59.67
C GLY A 55 -24.07 -61.13 -60.31
N THR A 56 -23.48 -59.98 -60.00
CA THR A 56 -23.80 -58.68 -60.64
C THR A 56 -22.51 -57.88 -60.84
N ALA A 57 -22.39 -57.15 -61.95
CA ALA A 57 -21.22 -56.33 -62.20
C ALA A 57 -21.06 -55.24 -61.13
N THR A 58 -19.87 -55.11 -60.56
CA THR A 58 -19.57 -54.13 -59.49
C THR A 58 -19.47 -52.69 -60.02
N CYS A 59 -18.93 -52.53 -61.23
CA CYS A 59 -18.88 -51.26 -61.94
C CYS A 59 -19.04 -51.47 -63.45
N GLN A 60 -19.41 -50.42 -64.17
CA GLN A 60 -19.51 -50.43 -65.64
C GLN A 60 -18.23 -49.93 -66.32
N ALA A 61 -17.45 -49.12 -65.61
CA ALA A 61 -16.23 -48.46 -66.05
C ALA A 61 -15.39 -48.10 -64.80
N PRO A 62 -14.10 -47.75 -64.93
CA PRO A 62 -13.29 -47.34 -63.80
C PRO A 62 -13.78 -46.01 -63.19
N GLY A 63 -13.42 -45.79 -61.93
CA GLY A 63 -13.68 -44.57 -61.19
C GLY A 63 -14.99 -44.58 -60.39
N PRO A 64 -15.12 -43.67 -59.42
CA PRO A 64 -16.13 -43.75 -58.36
C PRO A 64 -17.55 -43.42 -58.84
N GLY A 65 -17.70 -42.90 -60.06
CA GLY A 65 -19.00 -42.55 -60.65
C GLY A 65 -19.67 -43.68 -61.44
N ASN A 66 -18.98 -44.80 -61.62
CA ASN A 66 -19.42 -45.91 -62.47
C ASN A 66 -19.77 -47.17 -61.67
N CYS A 67 -19.92 -47.04 -60.36
CA CYS A 67 -20.32 -48.12 -59.48
C CYS A 67 -21.81 -48.45 -59.65
N THR A 68 -22.15 -49.73 -59.66
CA THR A 68 -23.56 -50.17 -59.64
C THR A 68 -24.22 -49.80 -58.30
N LYS A 69 -23.46 -49.87 -57.21
CA LYS A 69 -23.87 -49.46 -55.87
C LYS A 69 -22.64 -49.01 -55.06
N CYS A 70 -22.77 -47.94 -54.29
CA CYS A 70 -21.68 -47.47 -53.42
C CYS A 70 -21.52 -48.35 -52.18
N ALA A 71 -20.27 -48.59 -51.77
CA ALA A 71 -19.93 -49.32 -50.56
C ALA A 71 -20.28 -48.52 -49.29
N ASN A 72 -19.93 -47.22 -49.30
CA ASN A 72 -20.11 -46.31 -48.16
C ASN A 72 -21.27 -45.33 -48.39
N PHE A 73 -20.98 -44.18 -49.01
CA PHE A 73 -21.94 -43.09 -49.22
C PHE A 73 -21.91 -42.61 -50.68
N GLN A 74 -22.98 -41.95 -51.09
CA GLN A 74 -23.10 -41.37 -52.43
C GLN A 74 -23.17 -39.84 -52.34
N ASP A 75 -22.23 -39.15 -53.00
CA ASP A 75 -22.28 -37.71 -53.20
C ASP A 75 -22.54 -37.38 -54.67
N GLY A 76 -23.78 -37.03 -54.99
CA GLY A 76 -24.23 -36.86 -56.37
C GLY A 76 -24.10 -38.16 -57.16
N LEU A 77 -23.24 -38.18 -58.19
CA LEU A 77 -22.99 -39.34 -59.03
C LEU A 77 -21.82 -40.21 -58.55
N TYR A 78 -21.05 -39.78 -57.56
CA TYR A 78 -19.82 -40.43 -57.15
C TYR A 78 -19.97 -41.13 -55.79
N CYS A 79 -19.39 -42.33 -55.67
CA CYS A 79 -19.25 -43.02 -54.40
C CYS A 79 -18.07 -42.44 -53.61
N VAL A 80 -18.28 -42.19 -52.32
CA VAL A 80 -17.29 -41.58 -51.42
C VAL A 80 -17.25 -42.31 -50.09
N SER A 81 -16.06 -42.37 -49.47
CA SER A 81 -15.86 -42.99 -48.16
C SER A 81 -16.48 -42.18 -47.02
N ARG A 82 -16.57 -40.85 -47.16
CA ARG A 82 -17.21 -39.90 -46.23
C ARG A 82 -17.75 -38.69 -47.00
N CYS A 83 -18.85 -38.11 -46.51
CA CYS A 83 -19.35 -36.85 -47.07
C CYS A 83 -18.37 -35.69 -46.82
N PRO A 84 -18.29 -34.71 -47.74
CA PRO A 84 -17.41 -33.55 -47.61
C PRO A 84 -17.61 -32.76 -46.31
N GLN A 85 -16.50 -32.51 -45.60
CA GLN A 85 -16.45 -31.76 -44.35
C GLN A 85 -15.46 -30.61 -44.45
N GLY A 86 -15.95 -29.41 -44.75
CA GLY A 86 -15.12 -28.20 -44.78
C GLY A 86 -14.19 -28.15 -45.99
N VAL A 87 -14.67 -28.63 -47.14
CA VAL A 87 -13.92 -28.54 -48.41
C VAL A 87 -14.19 -27.19 -49.09
N PRO A 88 -13.20 -26.59 -49.79
CA PRO A 88 -13.42 -25.35 -50.53
C PRO A 88 -14.44 -25.56 -51.66
N GLY A 89 -15.51 -24.78 -51.64
CA GLY A 89 -16.50 -24.70 -52.71
C GLY A 89 -16.30 -23.48 -53.61
N GLU A 90 -17.29 -23.19 -54.42
CA GLU A 90 -17.31 -22.01 -55.28
C GLU A 90 -17.36 -20.72 -54.42
N GLY A 91 -16.50 -19.74 -54.71
CA GLY A 91 -16.48 -18.45 -54.03
C GLY A 91 -15.92 -18.44 -52.59
N ASP A 92 -14.93 -19.28 -52.28
CA ASP A 92 -14.25 -19.33 -50.96
C ASP A 92 -15.15 -19.76 -49.78
N THR A 93 -16.30 -20.36 -50.10
CA THR A 93 -17.23 -20.91 -49.09
C THR A 93 -16.90 -22.37 -48.77
N LEU A 94 -16.83 -22.71 -47.48
CA LEU A 94 -16.61 -24.09 -47.05
C LEU A 94 -17.90 -24.90 -47.17
N VAL A 95 -17.85 -26.00 -47.91
CA VAL A 95 -18.97 -26.91 -48.10
C VAL A 95 -18.98 -27.96 -46.99
N TRP A 96 -20.12 -28.06 -46.31
CA TRP A 96 -20.40 -29.05 -45.29
C TRP A 96 -21.59 -29.91 -45.71
N LYS A 97 -21.42 -31.22 -45.71
CA LYS A 97 -22.48 -32.19 -45.99
C LYS A 97 -22.62 -33.20 -44.86
N TYR A 98 -23.85 -33.66 -44.64
CA TYR A 98 -24.17 -34.74 -43.71
C TYR A 98 -24.77 -35.93 -44.48
N VAL A 99 -24.77 -37.10 -43.85
CA VAL A 99 -25.34 -38.32 -44.44
C VAL A 99 -26.82 -38.40 -44.07
N ASP A 100 -27.70 -38.62 -45.05
CA ASP A 100 -29.12 -38.89 -44.81
C ASP A 100 -29.42 -40.38 -44.53
N GLU A 101 -30.67 -40.70 -44.21
CA GLU A 101 -31.11 -42.07 -43.92
C GLU A 101 -30.91 -43.05 -45.11
N LYS A 102 -30.76 -42.52 -46.33
CA LYS A 102 -30.53 -43.28 -47.56
C LYS A 102 -29.05 -43.38 -47.93
N ARG A 103 -28.14 -42.96 -47.04
CA ARG A 103 -26.68 -42.92 -47.24
C ARG A 103 -26.23 -41.95 -48.35
N MET A 104 -27.03 -40.92 -48.64
CA MET A 104 -26.67 -39.86 -49.59
C MET A 104 -26.17 -38.62 -48.84
N CYS A 105 -25.18 -37.94 -49.42
CA CYS A 105 -24.63 -36.71 -48.87
C CYS A 105 -25.54 -35.51 -49.18
N GLN A 106 -26.06 -34.87 -48.14
CA GLN A 106 -26.92 -33.69 -48.21
C GLN A 106 -26.22 -32.46 -47.65
N LEU A 107 -26.51 -31.28 -48.20
CA LEU A 107 -25.93 -30.02 -47.72
C LEU A 107 -26.42 -29.64 -46.32
N CYS A 108 -25.50 -29.18 -45.48
CA CYS A 108 -25.83 -28.59 -44.19
C CYS A 108 -26.65 -27.30 -44.34
N HIS A 109 -27.38 -26.92 -43.28
CA HIS A 109 -28.02 -25.62 -43.21
C HIS A 109 -27.00 -24.49 -43.39
N LYS A 110 -27.36 -23.43 -44.12
CA LYS A 110 -26.50 -22.29 -44.47
C LYS A 110 -25.83 -21.58 -43.28
N ASN A 111 -26.39 -21.72 -42.07
CA ASN A 111 -25.85 -21.12 -40.85
C ASN A 111 -24.86 -22.04 -40.10
N CYS A 112 -24.62 -23.28 -40.56
CA CYS A 112 -23.66 -24.17 -39.94
C CYS A 112 -22.25 -23.87 -40.48
N THR A 113 -21.38 -23.26 -39.66
CA THR A 113 -20.02 -22.88 -40.07
C THR A 113 -18.93 -23.89 -39.69
N LYS A 114 -19.23 -24.83 -38.79
CA LYS A 114 -18.29 -25.86 -38.29
C LYS A 114 -18.82 -27.30 -38.49
N GLY A 115 -19.76 -27.51 -39.43
CA GLY A 115 -20.35 -28.82 -39.74
C GLY A 115 -21.75 -29.05 -39.15
N CYS A 116 -22.40 -30.15 -39.56
CA CYS A 116 -23.73 -30.52 -39.12
C CYS A 116 -23.97 -32.04 -39.10
N VAL A 117 -25.02 -32.47 -38.39
CA VAL A 117 -25.50 -33.87 -38.35
C VAL A 117 -26.92 -34.04 -38.90
N GLY A 118 -27.52 -32.97 -39.42
CA GLY A 118 -28.88 -32.96 -39.94
C GLY A 118 -29.22 -31.69 -40.72
N PRO A 119 -30.42 -31.63 -41.32
CA PRO A 119 -30.82 -30.53 -42.21
C PRO A 119 -31.13 -29.23 -41.49
N GLY A 120 -31.53 -29.29 -40.22
CA GLY A 120 -31.97 -28.14 -39.45
C GLY A 120 -30.83 -27.41 -38.71
N PRO A 121 -31.05 -26.15 -38.31
CA PRO A 121 -30.07 -25.36 -37.55
C PRO A 121 -29.74 -25.97 -36.18
N GLU A 122 -30.65 -26.75 -35.58
CA GLU A 122 -30.43 -27.54 -34.37
C GLU A 122 -29.37 -28.64 -34.54
N GLY A 123 -29.11 -29.07 -35.77
CA GLY A 123 -28.08 -30.04 -36.12
C GLY A 123 -26.70 -29.43 -36.37
N CYS A 124 -26.53 -28.11 -36.28
CA CYS A 124 -25.22 -27.46 -36.46
C CYS A 124 -24.29 -27.78 -35.27
N GLN A 125 -23.04 -28.14 -35.58
CA GLN A 125 -22.00 -28.27 -34.57
C GLN A 125 -21.45 -26.86 -34.24
N GLY A 126 -21.74 -26.36 -33.05
CA GLY A 126 -21.33 -25.04 -32.59
C GLY A 126 -21.32 -24.96 -31.06
N GLU A 127 -20.28 -24.37 -30.49
CA GLU A 127 -20.00 -24.33 -29.06
C GLU A 127 -21.17 -23.77 -28.25
N ARG A 128 -21.69 -24.58 -27.31
CA ARG A 128 -22.36 -24.02 -26.13
C ARG A 128 -21.37 -23.05 -25.48
N PRO A 129 -21.74 -21.80 -25.15
CA PRO A 129 -20.82 -20.91 -24.44
C PRO A 129 -20.47 -21.57 -23.10
N SER A 130 -19.21 -22.00 -22.96
CA SER A 130 -18.73 -22.65 -21.75
C SER A 130 -18.73 -21.64 -20.60
N GLY A 131 -19.47 -21.93 -19.53
CA GLY A 131 -19.58 -21.09 -18.32
C GLY A 131 -18.27 -20.81 -17.57
N LEU A 132 -17.11 -21.29 -18.05
CA LEU A 132 -15.79 -20.98 -17.49
C LEU A 132 -15.40 -19.50 -17.65
N SER A 133 -15.78 -18.84 -18.75
CA SER A 133 -15.34 -17.46 -19.04
C SER A 133 -15.96 -16.42 -18.09
N ILE A 134 -17.14 -16.70 -17.52
CA ILE A 134 -17.83 -15.78 -16.60
C ILE A 134 -17.22 -15.85 -15.20
N ILE A 135 -16.84 -17.05 -14.73
CA ILE A 135 -16.24 -17.26 -13.40
C ILE A 135 -14.85 -16.61 -13.35
N ALA A 136 -14.04 -16.77 -14.40
CA ALA A 136 -12.71 -16.16 -14.46
C ALA A 136 -12.77 -14.62 -14.42
N ALA A 137 -13.70 -13.99 -15.15
CA ALA A 137 -13.90 -12.55 -15.11
C ALA A 137 -14.36 -12.03 -13.73
N GLY A 138 -15.24 -12.78 -13.05
CA GLY A 138 -15.70 -12.44 -11.70
C GLY A 138 -14.59 -12.48 -10.65
N VAL A 139 -13.71 -13.48 -10.70
CA VAL A 139 -12.56 -13.60 -9.77
C VAL A 139 -11.58 -12.44 -9.97
N VAL A 140 -11.22 -12.13 -11.22
CA VAL A 140 -10.31 -11.02 -11.53
C VAL A 140 -10.91 -9.68 -11.11
N GLY A 141 -12.19 -9.44 -11.38
CA GLY A 141 -12.90 -8.23 -10.95
C GLY A 141 -12.98 -8.09 -9.43
N GLY A 142 -13.25 -9.20 -8.72
CA GLY A 142 -13.27 -9.25 -7.26
C GLY A 142 -11.89 -8.93 -6.65
N LEU A 143 -10.81 -9.51 -7.18
CA LEU A 143 -9.45 -9.24 -6.71
C LEU A 143 -9.04 -7.78 -6.94
N LEU A 144 -9.39 -7.20 -8.10
CA LEU A 144 -9.15 -5.78 -8.40
C LEU A 144 -9.93 -4.86 -7.45
N ALA A 145 -11.20 -5.16 -7.18
CA ALA A 145 -12.00 -4.37 -6.24
C ALA A 145 -11.42 -4.40 -4.82
N VAL A 146 -10.95 -5.56 -4.35
CA VAL A 146 -10.29 -5.71 -3.04
C VAL A 146 -8.98 -4.93 -2.99
N LEU A 147 -8.16 -4.99 -4.04
CA LEU A 147 -6.91 -4.22 -4.13
C LEU A 147 -7.16 -2.70 -4.10
N ILE A 148 -8.15 -2.22 -4.86
CA ILE A 148 -8.53 -0.80 -4.89
C ILE A 148 -9.08 -0.35 -3.53
N ALA A 149 -9.93 -1.15 -2.90
CA ALA A 149 -10.45 -0.86 -1.56
C ALA A 149 -9.31 -0.82 -0.53
N GLY A 150 -8.39 -1.78 -0.57
CA GLY A 150 -7.21 -1.82 0.29
C GLY A 150 -6.30 -0.60 0.11
N LEU A 151 -5.99 -0.21 -1.13
CA LEU A 151 -5.24 0.99 -1.46
C LEU A 151 -5.95 2.27 -0.98
N SER A 152 -7.27 2.33 -1.16
CA SER A 152 -8.08 3.48 -0.73
C SER A 152 -8.05 3.63 0.79
N VAL A 153 -8.25 2.54 1.53
CA VAL A 153 -8.12 2.52 3.00
C VAL A 153 -6.72 2.92 3.42
N PHE A 154 -5.67 2.38 2.78
CA PHE A 154 -4.29 2.73 3.07
C PHE A 154 -4.02 4.23 2.85
N VAL A 155 -4.49 4.81 1.74
CA VAL A 155 -4.35 6.24 1.45
C VAL A 155 -5.10 7.09 2.48
N LEU A 156 -6.33 6.70 2.87
CA LEU A 156 -7.09 7.40 3.90
C LEU A 156 -6.40 7.34 5.27
N LEU A 157 -5.90 6.17 5.67
CA LEU A 157 -5.13 6.01 6.91
C LEU A 157 -3.84 6.82 6.88
N ARG A 158 -3.10 6.80 5.77
CA ARG A 158 -1.88 7.60 5.59
C ARG A 158 -2.18 9.10 5.63
N ARG A 159 -3.25 9.56 4.97
CA ARG A 159 -3.70 10.96 5.02
C ARG A 159 -4.08 11.38 6.44
N ARG A 160 -4.86 10.55 7.16
CA ARG A 160 -5.21 10.78 8.57
C ARG A 160 -3.96 10.85 9.45
N HIS A 161 -3.03 9.91 9.29
CA HIS A 161 -1.78 9.88 10.05
C HIS A 161 -0.92 11.13 9.77
N ILE A 162 -0.76 11.52 8.51
CA ILE A 162 -0.01 12.73 8.12
C ILE A 162 -0.69 13.99 8.67
N LYS A 163 -2.01 14.13 8.55
CA LYS A 163 -2.76 15.28 9.10
C LYS A 163 -2.56 15.36 10.61
N ARG A 164 -2.71 14.24 11.33
CA ARG A 164 -2.49 14.15 12.78
C ARG A 164 -1.05 14.53 13.17
N LYS A 165 -0.03 14.02 12.45
CA LYS A 165 1.37 14.35 12.68
C LYS A 165 1.66 15.84 12.43
N ARG A 166 1.12 16.42 11.36
CA ARG A 166 1.27 17.86 11.05
C ARG A 166 0.58 18.74 12.08
N THR A 167 -0.65 18.42 12.48
CA THR A 167 -1.36 19.13 13.56
C THR A 167 -0.57 19.06 14.86
N MET A 168 -0.08 17.89 15.26
CA MET A 168 0.73 17.72 16.47
C MET A 168 2.00 18.61 16.44
N ARG A 169 2.77 18.59 15.33
CA ARG A 169 3.96 19.44 15.16
C ARG A 169 3.64 20.93 15.24
N ARG A 170 2.54 21.36 14.61
CA ARG A 170 2.09 22.76 14.63
C ARG A 170 1.66 23.21 16.02
N LEU A 171 0.95 22.37 16.76
CA LEU A 171 0.47 22.69 18.10
C LEU A 171 1.61 22.73 19.13
N LEU A 172 2.55 21.78 19.03
CA LEU A 172 3.77 21.77 19.83
C LEU A 172 4.84 22.76 19.32
N GLN A 173 4.60 23.44 18.20
CA GLN A 173 5.57 24.27 17.47
C GLN A 173 6.96 23.60 17.39
N GLU A 174 7.00 22.28 17.21
CA GLU A 174 8.23 21.57 16.85
C GLU A 174 8.48 21.83 15.36
N ARG A 175 9.07 22.99 15.01
CA ARG A 175 9.70 23.16 13.70
C ARG A 175 11.01 22.38 13.73
N GLU A 176 11.08 21.24 13.04
CA GLU A 176 12.38 20.75 12.54
C GLU A 176 12.90 21.87 11.62
N LEU A 177 14.16 22.30 11.80
CA LEU A 177 14.80 23.31 10.93
C LEU A 177 14.55 22.97 9.46
N VAL A 178 13.60 23.68 8.86
CA VAL A 178 13.47 23.84 7.43
C VAL A 178 13.13 25.30 7.27
N GLU A 179 14.16 26.13 7.15
CA GLU A 179 14.00 27.54 6.81
C GLU A 179 13.41 27.67 5.40
N PRO A 180 12.41 28.53 5.22
CA PRO A 180 12.35 29.38 4.05
C PRO A 180 12.69 30.80 4.49
N LEU A 181 13.73 31.36 3.88
CA LEU A 181 14.14 32.76 4.00
C LEU A 181 12.96 33.68 3.65
N THR A 182 12.55 34.54 4.59
CA THR A 182 11.86 35.79 4.23
C THR A 182 12.90 36.87 3.90
N PRO A 183 12.66 37.76 2.91
CA PRO A 183 13.70 38.63 2.33
C PRO A 183 14.21 39.74 3.26
N SER A 184 13.66 39.88 4.46
CA SER A 184 13.85 41.03 5.35
C SER A 184 14.74 40.76 6.56
N GLY A 185 15.30 39.56 6.74
CA GLY A 185 16.32 39.26 7.76
C GLY A 185 15.91 39.41 9.24
N GLN A 186 14.71 39.94 9.52
CA GLN A 186 14.10 39.94 10.85
C GLN A 186 13.12 38.77 10.94
N ALA A 187 13.44 37.81 11.81
CA ALA A 187 12.48 36.78 12.20
C ALA A 187 11.26 37.48 12.80
N PRO A 188 10.03 37.28 12.25
CA PRO A 188 8.85 37.82 12.89
C PRO A 188 8.76 37.19 14.28
N ASN A 189 8.38 37.97 15.27
CA ASN A 189 8.12 37.56 16.65
C ASN A 189 6.91 36.59 16.64
N GLN A 190 7.17 35.33 16.29
CA GLN A 190 6.18 34.28 15.94
C GLN A 190 5.69 33.47 17.14
N ALA A 191 6.08 33.84 18.35
CA ALA A 191 5.66 33.15 19.57
C ALA A 191 4.23 33.55 19.94
N LEU A 192 3.24 32.85 19.36
CA LEU A 192 1.86 33.02 19.75
C LEU A 192 1.61 32.33 21.10
N LEU A 193 1.74 33.08 22.20
CA LEU A 193 1.24 32.65 23.51
C LEU A 193 -0.25 32.32 23.38
N ARG A 194 -0.63 31.09 23.72
CA ARG A 194 -2.03 30.63 23.65
C ARG A 194 -2.69 30.80 24.99
N ILE A 195 -3.77 31.58 25.03
CA ILE A 195 -4.67 31.63 26.18
C ILE A 195 -5.65 30.47 26.03
N LEU A 196 -5.55 29.49 26.92
CA LEU A 196 -6.38 28.28 26.93
C LEU A 196 -7.56 28.45 27.89
N LYS A 197 -8.71 27.91 27.51
CA LYS A 197 -9.89 27.82 28.39
C LYS A 197 -9.84 26.52 29.20
N GLU A 198 -10.37 26.52 30.42
CA GLU A 198 -10.40 25.32 31.28
C GLU A 198 -11.02 24.07 30.62
N PRO A 199 -12.07 24.15 29.79
CA PRO A 199 -12.62 22.97 29.12
C PRO A 199 -11.67 22.32 28.09
N GLU A 200 -10.67 23.04 27.59
CA GLU A 200 -9.74 22.54 26.58
C GLU A 200 -8.74 21.54 27.16
N PHE A 201 -8.55 21.49 28.48
CA PHE A 201 -7.59 20.58 29.09
C PHE A 201 -8.11 19.95 30.38
N LYS A 202 -7.61 18.75 30.67
CA LYS A 202 -7.98 17.98 31.85
C LYS A 202 -6.75 17.61 32.67
N LYS A 203 -6.77 17.95 33.96
CA LYS A 203 -5.82 17.47 34.97
C LYS A 203 -6.16 16.01 35.30
N ILE A 204 -5.16 15.12 35.27
CA ILE A 204 -5.33 13.66 35.44
C ILE A 204 -4.70 13.19 36.74
N LYS A 205 -3.42 13.51 36.96
CA LYS A 205 -2.66 13.02 38.12
C LYS A 205 -1.64 14.07 38.56
N VAL A 206 -1.48 14.26 39.87
CA VAL A 206 -0.39 15.09 40.42
C VAL A 206 0.95 14.40 40.16
N LEU A 207 1.89 15.14 39.56
CA LEU A 207 3.27 14.72 39.34
C LEU A 207 4.20 15.18 40.46
N GLY A 208 3.95 16.35 41.01
CA GLY A 208 4.73 16.90 42.12
C GLY A 208 4.20 18.24 42.59
N SER A 209 4.61 18.64 43.79
CA SER A 209 4.27 19.92 44.40
C SER A 209 5.53 20.55 44.97
N GLY A 210 5.72 21.84 44.74
CA GLY A 210 6.89 22.58 45.18
C GLY A 210 6.57 24.01 45.61
N ALA A 211 7.62 24.81 45.78
CA ALA A 211 7.53 26.23 46.13
C ALA A 211 6.67 27.01 45.14
N PHE A 212 6.82 26.72 43.85
CA PHE A 212 6.14 27.41 42.75
C PHE A 212 4.74 26.89 42.44
N GLY A 213 4.25 25.89 43.18
CA GLY A 213 2.92 25.30 42.97
C GLY A 213 2.94 23.82 42.63
N THR A 214 1.86 23.36 42.00
CA THR A 214 1.56 21.93 41.81
C THR A 214 1.53 21.60 40.33
N VAL A 215 2.29 20.57 39.93
CA VAL A 215 2.35 20.08 38.56
C VAL A 215 1.46 18.86 38.41
N TYR A 216 0.60 18.87 37.40
CA TYR A 216 -0.28 17.76 37.03
C TYR A 216 0.10 17.22 35.66
N LYS A 217 0.05 15.90 35.50
CA LYS A 217 -0.13 15.27 34.20
C LYS A 217 -1.53 15.59 33.70
N GLY A 218 -1.64 15.99 32.46
CA GLY A 218 -2.92 16.29 31.84
C GLY A 218 -3.01 15.90 30.38
N LEU A 219 -4.19 16.13 29.82
CA LEU A 219 -4.46 16.03 28.39
C LEU A 219 -5.04 17.36 27.93
N TRP A 220 -4.48 17.93 26.87
CA TRP A 220 -5.01 19.08 26.17
C TRP A 220 -5.65 18.64 24.86
N VAL A 221 -6.86 19.12 24.61
CA VAL A 221 -7.69 18.89 23.42
C VAL A 221 -8.04 20.27 22.85
N PRO A 222 -7.24 20.78 21.90
CA PRO A 222 -7.50 22.08 21.29
C PRO A 222 -8.87 22.10 20.59
N GLU A 223 -9.57 23.21 20.72
CA GLU A 223 -10.88 23.42 20.08
C GLU A 223 -10.78 23.22 18.55
N GLY A 224 -11.67 22.41 17.98
CA GLY A 224 -11.70 22.12 16.54
C GLY A 224 -10.65 21.11 16.01
N GLU A 225 -9.81 20.54 16.87
CA GLU A 225 -8.81 19.54 16.48
C GLU A 225 -9.09 18.17 17.15
N ASP A 226 -9.08 17.09 16.36
CA ASP A 226 -9.28 15.70 16.85
C ASP A 226 -7.97 15.09 17.38
N VAL A 227 -7.22 15.85 18.19
CA VAL A 227 -5.95 15.41 18.77
C VAL A 227 -5.94 15.64 20.28
N LYS A 228 -5.41 14.64 21.00
CA LYS A 228 -5.19 14.70 22.44
C LYS A 228 -3.68 14.78 22.68
N ILE A 229 -3.24 15.84 23.36
CA ILE A 229 -1.84 16.14 23.61
C ILE A 229 -1.53 15.94 25.09
N PRO A 230 -0.60 15.01 25.44
CA PRO A 230 -0.11 14.89 26.81
C PRO A 230 0.65 16.16 27.22
N VAL A 231 0.22 16.76 28.32
CA VAL A 231 0.77 18.02 28.83
C VAL A 231 1.12 17.93 30.31
N ALA A 232 2.03 18.78 30.75
CA ALA A 232 2.24 19.10 32.16
C ALA A 232 1.56 20.44 32.45
N ILE A 233 0.68 20.46 33.44
CA ILE A 233 -0.10 21.62 33.86
C ILE A 233 0.42 22.05 35.23
N LYS A 234 1.12 23.18 35.28
CA LYS A 234 1.63 23.75 36.52
C LYS A 234 0.65 24.82 37.02
N VAL A 235 -0.03 24.53 38.12
CA VAL A 235 -0.89 25.48 38.82
C VAL A 235 -0.01 26.27 39.78
N LEU A 236 0.14 27.56 39.55
CA LEU A 236 0.97 28.44 40.39
C LEU A 236 0.25 28.69 41.73
N ARG A 237 1.04 28.83 42.81
CA ARG A 237 0.53 29.32 44.10
C ARG A 237 0.33 30.83 44.00
N GLU A 238 -0.80 31.32 44.52
CA GLU A 238 -1.17 32.71 44.79
C GLU A 238 -0.43 33.80 43.98
N ALA A 239 -1.12 34.34 42.97
CA ALA A 239 -0.84 35.66 42.42
C ALA A 239 -2.15 36.22 41.82
N THR A 240 -3.06 36.65 42.68
CA THR A 240 -4.38 37.18 42.27
C THR A 240 -4.51 38.65 42.59
N SER A 241 -3.60 39.46 42.05
CA SER A 241 -3.83 40.90 41.85
C SER A 241 -3.89 41.19 40.35
N PRO A 242 -4.74 42.12 39.87
CA PRO A 242 -4.80 42.47 38.44
C PRO A 242 -3.46 42.95 37.86
N LYS A 243 -2.62 43.59 38.69
CA LYS A 243 -1.27 44.00 38.31
C LYS A 243 -0.33 42.81 38.14
N ALA A 244 -0.41 41.83 39.04
CA ALA A 244 0.35 40.58 38.92
C ALA A 244 -0.01 39.79 37.65
N ASN A 245 -1.27 39.83 37.18
CA ASN A 245 -1.67 39.15 35.95
C ASN A 245 -0.96 39.69 34.69
N GLN A 246 -0.70 40.99 34.60
CA GLN A 246 0.00 41.56 33.44
C GLN A 246 1.48 41.13 33.43
N GLU A 247 2.15 41.21 34.58
CA GLU A 247 3.54 40.77 34.73
C GLU A 247 3.68 39.25 34.46
N ILE A 248 2.69 38.46 34.90
CA ILE A 248 2.58 37.04 34.56
C ILE A 248 2.46 36.80 33.06
N LEU A 249 1.61 37.57 32.37
CA LEU A 249 1.43 37.46 30.93
C LEU A 249 2.70 37.84 30.16
N ASP A 250 3.42 38.88 30.59
CA ASP A 250 4.66 39.33 29.96
C ASP A 250 5.75 38.25 30.07
N GLU A 251 5.94 37.64 31.25
CA GLU A 251 6.89 36.52 31.38
C GLU A 251 6.39 35.26 30.68
N ALA A 252 5.09 34.97 30.68
CA ALA A 252 4.54 33.86 29.94
C ALA A 252 4.78 34.02 28.43
N TYR A 253 4.74 35.25 27.91
CA TYR A 253 5.07 35.56 26.52
C TYR A 253 6.54 35.24 26.23
N VAL A 254 7.45 35.65 27.12
CA VAL A 254 8.86 35.29 27.06
C VAL A 254 9.05 33.77 27.07
N MET A 255 8.42 33.06 28.01
CA MET A 255 8.45 31.60 28.11
C MET A 255 7.83 30.86 26.92
N ALA A 256 6.87 31.47 26.22
CA ALA A 256 6.29 30.93 25.00
C ALA A 256 7.19 31.18 23.77
N SER A 257 8.05 32.20 23.83
CA SER A 257 8.95 32.60 22.75
C SER A 257 10.27 31.87 22.65
N VAL A 258 10.64 31.14 23.69
CA VAL A 258 11.84 30.30 23.62
C VAL A 258 11.65 29.18 22.60
N GLU A 259 12.63 29.04 21.72
CA GLU A 259 12.69 28.02 20.69
C GLU A 259 14.10 27.43 20.70
N HIS A 260 14.31 26.41 21.52
CA HIS A 260 15.57 25.70 21.63
C HIS A 260 15.35 24.22 22.01
N PRO A 261 16.11 23.26 21.43
CA PRO A 261 15.95 21.85 21.73
C PRO A 261 16.11 21.50 23.21
N HIS A 262 16.90 22.25 23.97
CA HIS A 262 17.20 21.99 25.39
C HIS A 262 16.51 22.95 26.37
N VAL A 263 15.49 23.69 25.94
CA VAL A 263 14.66 24.54 26.81
C VAL A 263 13.19 24.18 26.61
N CYS A 264 12.43 24.07 27.68
CA CYS A 264 11.01 23.74 27.68
C CYS A 264 10.18 24.97 27.30
N ARG A 265 9.55 24.93 26.13
CA ARG A 265 8.65 26.00 25.69
C ARG A 265 7.29 25.91 26.37
N LEU A 266 6.72 27.06 26.75
CA LEU A 266 5.34 27.17 27.19
C LEU A 266 4.38 26.98 26.00
N LEU A 267 3.47 26.00 26.07
CA LEU A 267 2.47 25.75 25.03
C LEU A 267 1.29 26.71 25.13
N GLY A 268 0.92 27.08 26.36
CA GLY A 268 -0.16 28.01 26.64
C GLY A 268 -0.28 28.32 28.12
N ILE A 269 -1.15 29.27 28.42
CA ILE A 269 -1.49 29.74 29.77
C ILE A 269 -3.01 29.73 29.93
N CYS A 270 -3.49 29.38 31.11
CA CYS A 270 -4.89 29.51 31.48
C CYS A 270 -4.98 30.42 32.71
N LEU A 271 -5.74 31.50 32.59
CA LEU A 271 -5.94 32.49 33.62
C LEU A 271 -7.35 32.31 34.20
N THR A 272 -7.46 31.59 35.32
CA THR A 272 -8.72 31.48 36.08
C THR A 272 -8.53 32.02 37.51
N SER A 273 -9.12 31.39 38.52
CA SER A 273 -8.85 31.73 39.93
C SER A 273 -7.38 31.48 40.32
N THR A 274 -6.67 30.65 39.56
CA THR A 274 -5.23 30.43 39.66
C THR A 274 -4.62 30.43 38.26
N VAL A 275 -3.39 30.91 38.16
CA VAL A 275 -2.64 30.84 36.89
C VAL A 275 -2.15 29.43 36.66
N GLN A 276 -2.42 28.89 35.48
CA GLN A 276 -2.00 27.56 35.07
C GLN A 276 -1.12 27.66 33.82
N LEU A 277 0.09 27.11 33.89
CA LEU A 277 1.05 27.06 32.79
C LEU A 277 1.05 25.66 32.16
N ILE A 278 0.90 25.59 30.84
CA ILE A 278 0.78 24.33 30.11
C ILE A 278 2.05 24.12 29.27
N THR A 279 2.76 23.02 29.51
CA THR A 279 3.97 22.63 28.76
C THR A 279 3.84 21.21 28.22
N GLN A 280 4.77 20.80 27.34
CA GLN A 280 4.85 19.41 26.90
C GLN A 280 5.19 18.49 28.09
N LEU A 281 4.47 17.38 28.23
CA LEU A 281 4.79 16.39 29.25
C LEU A 281 6.11 15.69 28.92
N MET A 282 7.06 15.73 29.87
CA MET A 282 8.29 14.94 29.81
C MET A 282 8.08 13.63 30.57
N PRO A 283 8.07 12.47 29.89
CA PRO A 283 7.55 11.22 30.48
C PRO A 283 8.46 10.64 31.57
N TYR A 284 9.75 10.98 31.57
CA TYR A 284 10.74 10.47 32.52
C TYR A 284 10.96 11.42 33.72
N GLY A 285 10.17 12.49 33.85
CA GLY A 285 10.25 13.40 34.99
C GLY A 285 11.52 14.24 35.00
N CYS A 286 11.96 14.63 36.20
CA CYS A 286 13.16 15.45 36.38
C CYS A 286 14.44 14.60 36.40
N LEU A 287 15.55 15.20 35.98
CA LEU A 287 16.85 14.54 35.88
C LEU A 287 17.36 14.09 37.25
N LEU A 288 17.10 14.87 38.32
CA LEU A 288 17.47 14.51 39.68
C LEU A 288 16.92 13.14 40.09
N ASP A 289 15.63 12.90 39.88
CA ASP A 289 14.99 11.65 40.25
C ASP A 289 15.40 10.53 39.28
N TYR A 290 15.53 10.85 37.99
CA TYR A 290 15.96 9.90 36.96
C TYR A 290 17.34 9.32 37.26
N VAL A 291 18.31 10.17 37.64
CA VAL A 291 19.66 9.73 37.96
C VAL A 291 19.70 8.90 39.25
N LYS A 292 18.89 9.28 40.26
CA LYS A 292 18.76 8.48 41.48
C LYS A 292 18.19 7.09 41.23
N GLU A 293 17.15 7.00 40.40
CA GLU A 293 16.49 5.72 40.08
C GLU A 293 17.36 4.83 39.19
N LYS A 294 18.12 5.41 38.25
CA LYS A 294 18.92 4.68 37.25
C LYS A 294 20.42 4.69 37.52
N LYS A 295 20.84 4.99 38.75
CA LYS A 295 22.26 5.21 39.12
C LYS A 295 23.21 4.13 38.56
N ASP A 296 22.84 2.86 38.65
CA ASP A 296 23.70 1.75 38.23
C ASP A 296 23.72 1.51 36.71
N ASN A 297 22.82 2.16 35.96
CA ASN A 297 22.63 1.97 34.52
C ASN A 297 23.00 3.22 33.70
N ILE A 298 23.57 4.25 34.33
CA ILE A 298 23.96 5.49 33.66
C ILE A 298 25.47 5.50 33.46
N GLY A 299 25.89 5.35 32.20
CA GLY A 299 27.30 5.49 31.81
C GLY A 299 27.74 6.95 31.72
N SER A 300 29.05 7.19 31.83
CA SER A 300 29.67 8.52 31.75
C SER A 300 29.28 9.32 30.51
N GLN A 301 29.09 8.65 29.37
CA GLN A 301 28.66 9.29 28.13
C GLN A 301 27.31 10.00 28.27
N HIS A 302 26.36 9.45 29.02
CA HIS A 302 25.06 10.09 29.24
C HIS A 302 25.22 11.36 30.08
N LEU A 303 26.01 11.28 31.15
CA LEU A 303 26.28 12.42 32.04
C LEU A 303 26.92 13.59 31.27
N LEU A 304 27.98 13.30 30.51
CA LEU A 304 28.65 14.30 29.67
C LEU A 304 27.71 14.91 28.63
N ASN A 305 26.89 14.07 27.98
CA ASN A 305 25.90 14.55 27.02
C ASN A 305 24.87 15.48 27.67
N TRP A 306 24.38 15.15 28.87
CA TRP A 306 23.44 16.02 29.59
C TRP A 306 24.08 17.35 30.00
N CYS A 307 25.33 17.34 30.49
CA CYS A 307 26.08 18.57 30.80
C CYS A 307 26.17 19.50 29.57
N VAL A 308 26.47 18.95 28.39
CA VAL A 308 26.53 19.70 27.12
C VAL A 308 25.16 20.24 26.74
N GLN A 309 24.10 19.45 26.86
CA GLN A 309 22.74 19.87 26.52
C GLN A 309 22.23 20.98 27.43
N ILE A 310 22.49 20.88 28.74
CA ILE A 310 22.15 21.92 29.71
C ILE A 310 22.94 23.20 29.39
N ALA A 311 24.25 23.10 29.11
CA ALA A 311 25.06 24.27 28.74
C ALA A 311 24.54 24.96 27.48
N LYS A 312 24.21 24.20 26.42
CA LYS A 312 23.57 24.74 25.21
C LYS A 312 22.24 25.44 25.51
N GLY A 313 21.42 24.86 26.38
CA GLY A 313 20.16 25.47 26.82
C GLY A 313 20.37 26.78 27.57
N MET A 314 21.36 26.84 28.47
CA MET A 314 21.67 28.05 29.23
C MET A 314 22.31 29.15 28.37
N ASN A 315 23.20 28.78 27.44
CA ASN A 315 23.76 29.71 26.46
C ASN A 315 22.65 30.35 25.62
N TYR A 316 21.67 29.56 25.18
CA TYR A 316 20.50 30.09 24.47
C TYR A 316 19.70 31.09 25.32
N LEU A 317 19.50 30.80 26.61
CA LEU A 317 18.81 31.75 27.50
C LEU A 317 19.60 33.05 27.66
N GLU A 318 20.93 32.98 27.76
CA GLU A 318 21.83 34.14 27.80
C GLU A 318 21.76 34.99 26.52
N GLU A 319 21.80 34.36 25.34
CA GLU A 319 21.62 35.05 24.05
C GLU A 319 20.26 35.75 23.93
N ARG A 320 19.26 35.28 24.69
CA ARG A 320 17.93 35.89 24.80
C ARG A 320 17.80 36.87 25.96
N HIS A 321 18.89 37.15 26.68
CA HIS A 321 18.94 37.99 27.88
C HIS A 321 18.02 37.51 29.01
N LEU A 322 17.85 36.19 29.13
CA LEU A 322 17.04 35.53 30.14
C LEU A 322 17.93 34.90 31.21
N VAL A 323 17.76 35.36 32.45
CA VAL A 323 18.40 34.75 33.63
C VAL A 323 17.41 33.75 34.24
N HIS A 324 17.85 32.51 34.44
CA HIS A 324 17.01 31.43 34.95
C HIS A 324 16.71 31.57 36.44
N ARG A 325 17.72 31.89 37.27
CA ARG A 325 17.63 32.12 38.74
C ARG A 325 17.32 30.91 39.62
N ASP A 326 16.99 29.76 39.04
CA ASP A 326 16.71 28.51 39.78
C ASP A 326 17.16 27.28 38.98
N LEU A 327 18.34 27.35 38.34
CA LEU A 327 18.87 26.19 37.64
C LEU A 327 19.31 25.12 38.67
N ALA A 328 18.71 23.94 38.56
CA ALA A 328 19.01 22.77 39.39
C ALA A 328 18.61 21.49 38.65
N ALA A 329 19.17 20.33 39.03
CA ALA A 329 18.83 19.04 38.40
C ALA A 329 17.33 18.68 38.50
N ARG A 330 16.60 19.23 39.48
CA ARG A 330 15.14 19.11 39.61
C ARG A 330 14.35 19.90 38.55
N ASN A 331 14.96 20.93 37.98
CA ASN A 331 14.40 21.81 36.94
C ASN A 331 14.99 21.48 35.55
N VAL A 332 15.64 20.32 35.43
CA VAL A 332 16.00 19.71 34.15
C VAL A 332 15.10 18.49 33.97
N LEU A 333 14.37 18.43 32.86
CA LEU A 333 13.42 17.36 32.56
C LEU A 333 13.97 16.43 31.49
N VAL A 334 13.65 15.14 31.61
CA VAL A 334 14.12 14.09 30.70
C VAL A 334 13.01 13.79 29.67
N LYS A 335 13.23 14.21 28.41
CA LYS A 335 12.34 13.91 27.28
C LYS A 335 12.53 12.46 26.83
N THR A 336 13.78 12.07 26.64
CA THR A 336 14.26 10.70 26.41
C THR A 336 15.57 10.53 27.18
N PRO A 337 16.07 9.31 27.42
CA PRO A 337 17.36 9.10 28.09
C PRO A 337 18.54 9.88 27.45
N HIS A 338 18.45 10.18 26.16
CA HIS A 338 19.46 10.92 25.41
C HIS A 338 19.12 12.41 25.21
N HIS A 339 17.98 12.90 25.73
CA HIS A 339 17.52 14.28 25.50
C HIS A 339 16.93 14.89 26.78
N VAL A 340 17.60 15.91 27.30
CA VAL A 340 17.15 16.71 28.44
C VAL A 340 16.77 18.14 28.04
N LYS A 341 15.87 18.75 28.82
CA LYS A 341 15.42 20.14 28.63
C LYS A 341 15.31 20.87 29.96
N ILE A 342 15.72 22.13 29.97
CA ILE A 342 15.61 23.03 31.11
C ILE A 342 14.16 23.56 31.21
N THR A 343 13.59 23.61 32.40
CA THR A 343 12.24 24.15 32.67
C THR A 343 12.29 25.22 33.75
N ASP A 344 11.16 25.89 34.01
CA ASP A 344 10.96 26.79 35.15
C ASP A 344 11.83 28.07 35.14
N PHE A 345 12.46 28.41 34.01
CA PHE A 345 13.06 29.72 33.81
C PHE A 345 11.97 30.81 33.85
N GLY A 346 12.30 31.99 34.40
CA GLY A 346 11.36 33.11 34.55
C GLY A 346 10.38 33.00 35.74
N LEU A 347 10.10 31.79 36.24
CA LEU A 347 9.14 31.61 37.34
C LEU A 347 9.57 32.21 38.67
N ALA A 348 10.87 32.18 38.97
CA ALA A 348 11.41 32.81 40.16
C ALA A 348 11.28 34.34 40.12
N LYS A 349 11.23 34.94 38.92
CA LYS A 349 10.95 36.38 38.77
C LYS A 349 9.47 36.66 39.01
N LEU A 350 8.58 35.81 38.49
CA LEU A 350 7.13 35.95 38.62
C LEU A 350 6.62 35.90 40.05
N LEU A 351 7.18 35.02 40.86
CA LEU A 351 6.70 34.81 42.24
C LEU A 351 7.34 35.77 43.25
N ASN A 352 8.39 36.50 42.86
CA ASN A 352 9.11 37.45 43.71
C ASN A 352 8.72 38.92 43.44
N ALA A 353 7.73 39.19 42.58
CA ALA A 353 7.33 40.56 42.19
C ALA A 353 6.82 41.41 43.38
N ASP A 354 6.29 40.76 44.42
CA ASP A 354 5.66 41.44 45.56
C ASP A 354 6.47 41.40 46.89
N GLU A 355 7.59 40.65 46.97
CA GLU A 355 8.35 40.50 48.23
C GLU A 355 9.42 41.59 48.43
N LYS A 356 8.99 42.75 48.94
CA LYS A 356 9.89 43.81 49.45
C LYS A 356 10.52 43.49 50.82
N GLU A 357 10.11 42.44 51.52
CA GLU A 357 10.57 42.15 52.88
C GLU A 357 11.14 40.74 53.01
N TYR A 358 12.24 40.63 53.75
CA TYR A 358 12.85 39.37 54.16
C TYR A 358 12.01 38.80 55.30
N HIS A 359 11.04 37.92 55.01
CA HIS A 359 10.40 37.18 56.08
C HIS A 359 11.38 36.11 56.59
N ALA A 360 11.79 36.28 57.85
CA ALA A 360 12.64 35.35 58.59
C ALA A 360 12.01 33.94 58.75
N ASP A 361 10.75 33.76 58.34
CA ASP A 361 10.04 32.48 58.24
C ASP A 361 10.14 31.81 56.84
N GLY A 362 11.29 31.96 56.17
CA GLY A 362 11.67 31.05 55.08
C GLY A 362 11.00 31.30 53.72
N GLY A 363 11.21 32.48 53.14
CA GLY A 363 11.07 32.65 51.68
C GLY A 363 11.91 31.60 50.95
N LYS A 364 11.28 30.79 50.10
CA LYS A 364 11.83 29.53 49.54
C LYS A 364 12.85 29.75 48.41
N VAL A 365 13.91 30.50 48.67
CA VAL A 365 15.03 30.66 47.74
C VAL A 365 15.98 29.45 47.80
N PRO A 366 16.52 28.98 46.66
CA PRO A 366 17.31 27.75 46.58
C PRO A 366 18.77 27.95 47.02
N ILE A 367 19.00 28.35 48.28
CA ILE A 367 20.31 28.83 48.80
C ILE A 367 21.50 27.95 48.37
N LYS A 368 21.36 26.62 48.42
CA LYS A 368 22.44 25.68 48.06
C LYS A 368 22.89 25.75 46.60
N TRP A 369 22.06 26.29 45.71
CA TRP A 369 22.35 26.47 44.28
C TRP A 369 22.67 27.92 43.91
N MET A 370 22.51 28.88 44.83
CA MET A 370 22.73 30.31 44.54
C MET A 370 24.20 30.71 44.62
N ALA A 371 24.59 31.66 43.77
CA ALA A 371 25.87 32.34 43.85
C ALA A 371 25.91 33.30 45.06
N LEU A 372 27.11 33.65 45.51
CA LEU A 372 27.30 34.45 46.71
C LEU A 372 26.68 35.85 46.59
N GLU A 373 26.84 36.48 45.43
CA GLU A 373 26.23 37.78 45.11
C GLU A 373 24.70 37.73 45.08
N SER A 374 24.11 36.58 44.71
CA SER A 374 22.66 36.38 44.75
C SER A 374 22.15 36.22 46.18
N ILE A 375 22.93 35.58 47.05
CA ILE A 375 22.60 35.43 48.47
C ILE A 375 22.73 36.77 49.21
N MET A 376 23.85 37.48 49.02
CA MET A 376 24.15 38.70 49.77
C MET A 376 23.38 39.92 49.25
N ASN A 377 23.33 40.10 47.93
CA ASN A 377 22.89 41.35 47.31
C ASN A 377 21.64 41.18 46.45
N ARG A 378 20.99 40.00 46.47
CA ARG A 378 19.86 39.63 45.60
C ARG A 378 20.14 39.93 44.12
N THR A 379 21.41 39.82 43.71
CA THR A 379 21.86 40.09 42.34
C THR A 379 21.83 38.80 41.52
N TYR A 380 21.10 38.81 40.40
CA TYR A 380 20.96 37.66 39.51
C TYR A 380 21.44 38.02 38.10
N THR A 381 22.42 37.27 37.62
CA THR A 381 23.09 37.47 36.32
C THR A 381 23.32 36.12 35.62
N HIS A 382 23.73 36.14 34.35
CA HIS A 382 24.17 34.94 33.66
C HIS A 382 25.34 34.23 34.39
N GLN A 383 26.24 34.99 35.03
CA GLN A 383 27.32 34.41 35.83
C GLN A 383 26.81 33.68 37.09
N SER A 384 25.76 34.21 37.73
CA SER A 384 25.13 33.49 38.86
C SER A 384 24.43 32.20 38.42
N ASP A 385 23.95 32.12 37.17
CA ASP A 385 23.43 30.90 36.57
C ASP A 385 24.57 29.91 36.24
N VAL A 386 25.76 30.39 35.88
CA VAL A 386 26.96 29.54 35.70
C VAL A 386 27.36 28.85 37.01
N TRP A 387 27.27 29.57 38.15
CA TRP A 387 27.44 28.94 39.46
C TRP A 387 26.41 27.81 39.71
N SER A 388 25.14 28.10 39.41
CA SER A 388 24.05 27.14 39.53
C SER A 388 24.24 25.92 38.61
N TYR A 389 24.80 26.11 37.42
CA TYR A 389 25.18 25.05 36.47
C TYR A 389 26.25 24.13 37.08
N GLY A 390 27.30 24.71 37.68
CA GLY A 390 28.32 23.93 38.39
C GLY A 390 27.73 23.06 39.50
N LYS A 391 26.83 23.61 40.32
CA LYS A 391 26.11 22.85 41.36
C LYS A 391 25.17 21.79 40.79
N THR A 392 24.54 22.05 39.65
CA THR A 392 23.62 21.12 38.98
C THR A 392 24.33 19.85 38.52
N ASN A 393 25.53 19.98 37.96
CA ASN A 393 26.27 18.85 37.41
C ASN A 393 27.16 18.15 38.44
N ALA A 394 27.44 18.77 39.59
CA ALA A 394 28.18 18.14 40.69
C ALA A 394 27.37 17.07 41.45
N LEU A 395 26.09 16.87 41.12
CA LEU A 395 25.18 15.95 41.82
C LEU A 395 25.28 14.50 41.35
N TYR A 396 26.02 14.21 40.28
CA TYR A 396 26.10 12.88 39.69
C TYR A 396 27.46 12.57 39.07
#